data_AF-V9DMR7-F1
#
_entry.id   AF-V9DMR7-F1
#
_cell.length_a   1.000
_cell.length_b   1.000
_cell.length_c   1.000
_cell.angle_alpha   90.00
_cell.angle_beta   90.00
_cell.angle_gamma   90.00
#
_symmetry.space_group_name_H-M   'P 1'
#
loop_
_entity.id
_entity.type
_entity.pdbx_description
1 polymer ?
#
loop_
_entity_poly.entity_id
_entity_poly.type
_entity_poly.pdbx_seq_one_letter_code
_entity_poly.pdbx_strand_id
1 'polypeptide(L)'
;MGRERQKKKNRSSISKARPKDNRTKAGKKKINFLGNETIAKNWDRKLTMSQNYKRLGLSSKLNAPTGGTEKKANTGTSNAASKRDSLAIAGLAPANPLTQEVQVERDPETGRIVRIIRPEDEEEEDNPLNDPLNDIMDYETPPDSTSKPGNDVVAQLEAQAAKEEELLAKKRPRQQSQREEEWISRLVEKHGDDIKSMVRDRKLNPMQQTEGDIGRRLKKWKASHGEVTS
;
A
#
# COMPACT_ATOMS: atom_id res chain seq x y z
N MET A 1 -6.28 50.38 -16.05
CA MET A 1 -5.12 51.18 -15.56
C MET A 1 -5.55 52.31 -14.59
N GLY A 2 -6.60 52.12 -13.78
CA GLY A 2 -7.19 53.20 -12.97
C GLY A 2 -6.68 53.35 -11.53
N ARG A 3 -6.11 52.29 -10.92
CA ARG A 3 -5.73 52.31 -9.50
C ARG A 3 -4.48 53.15 -9.23
N GLU A 4 -4.61 54.20 -8.42
CA GLU A 4 -3.50 55.09 -8.04
C GLU A 4 -2.34 54.37 -7.36
N ARG A 5 -2.62 53.38 -6.49
CA ARG A 5 -1.57 52.54 -5.89
C ARG A 5 -0.72 51.83 -6.93
N GLN A 6 -1.32 51.37 -8.03
CA GLN A 6 -0.56 50.72 -9.11
C GLN A 6 0.27 51.73 -9.90
N LYS A 7 -0.23 52.96 -10.09
CA LYS A 7 0.53 54.07 -10.69
C LYS A 7 1.74 54.46 -9.84
N LYS A 8 1.58 54.56 -8.52
CA LYS A 8 2.68 54.82 -7.56
C LYS A 8 3.74 53.71 -7.61
N LYS A 9 3.32 52.44 -7.60
CA LYS A 9 4.23 51.28 -7.74
C LYS A 9 4.99 51.25 -9.07
N ASN A 10 4.38 51.71 -10.16
CA ASN A 10 5.05 51.77 -11.46
C ASN A 10 6.03 52.96 -11.58
N ARG A 11 5.82 54.03 -10.79
CA ARG A 11 6.71 55.22 -10.76
C ARG A 11 7.87 55.08 -9.77
N SER A 12 7.74 54.25 -8.74
CA SER A 12 8.83 54.00 -7.81
C SER A 12 9.99 53.28 -8.52
N SER A 13 11.23 53.65 -8.22
CA SER A 13 12.46 52.96 -8.67
C SER A 13 12.66 51.58 -8.04
N ILE A 14 11.69 51.11 -7.25
CA ILE A 14 11.71 49.82 -6.55
C ILE A 14 11.40 48.71 -7.55
N SER A 15 12.23 47.68 -7.59
CA SER A 15 12.01 46.52 -8.44
C SER A 15 10.67 45.84 -8.11
N LYS A 16 9.93 45.46 -9.15
CA LYS A 16 8.62 44.81 -8.98
C LYS A 16 8.84 43.41 -8.40
N ALA A 17 8.33 43.17 -7.19
CA ALA A 17 8.25 41.83 -6.63
C ALA A 17 7.39 40.94 -7.53
N ARG A 18 8.02 39.92 -8.14
CA ARG A 18 7.35 38.89 -8.92
C ARG A 18 7.43 37.57 -8.15
N PRO A 19 6.32 36.84 -7.98
CA PRO A 19 6.39 35.52 -7.37
C PRO A 19 7.29 34.63 -8.23
N LYS A 20 8.14 33.84 -7.59
CA LYS A 20 8.92 32.80 -8.28
C LYS A 20 7.94 31.76 -8.79
N ASP A 21 7.84 31.62 -10.10
CA ASP A 21 7.03 30.58 -10.71
C ASP A 21 7.80 29.24 -10.69
N ASN A 22 7.09 28.15 -10.42
CA ASN A 22 7.62 26.78 -10.48
C ASN A 22 7.72 26.29 -11.94
N ARG A 23 8.24 27.17 -12.80
CA ARG A 23 8.45 26.93 -14.22
C ARG A 23 9.92 27.09 -14.57
N THR A 24 10.32 26.38 -15.60
CA THR A 24 11.63 26.51 -16.26
C THR A 24 11.70 27.83 -17.03
N LYS A 25 12.90 28.24 -17.47
CA LYS A 25 13.06 29.42 -18.33
C LYS A 25 12.24 29.31 -19.63
N ALA A 26 12.01 28.10 -20.12
CA ALA A 26 11.18 27.79 -21.28
C ALA A 26 9.67 27.71 -20.97
N GLY A 27 9.22 28.11 -19.78
CA GLY A 27 7.79 28.11 -19.40
C GLY A 27 7.21 26.73 -19.02
N LYS A 28 7.96 25.63 -19.15
CA LYS A 28 7.50 24.29 -18.74
C LYS A 28 7.46 24.17 -17.22
N LYS A 29 6.46 23.46 -16.67
CA LYS A 29 6.37 23.13 -15.24
C LYS A 29 7.61 22.36 -14.78
N LYS A 30 8.19 22.76 -13.66
CA LYS A 30 9.27 22.01 -13.01
C LYS A 30 8.68 20.79 -12.31
N ILE A 31 9.32 19.65 -12.49
CA ILE A 31 8.90 18.38 -11.89
C ILE A 31 9.79 18.16 -10.67
N ASN A 32 9.16 17.88 -9.53
CA ASN A 32 9.84 17.57 -8.28
C ASN A 32 9.78 16.06 -8.08
N PHE A 33 10.94 15.41 -7.93
CA PHE A 33 11.03 13.96 -7.79
C PHE A 33 10.98 13.46 -6.34
N LEU A 34 10.76 14.37 -5.37
CA LEU A 34 10.60 14.08 -3.94
C LEU A 34 11.71 13.21 -3.31
N GLY A 35 12.92 13.22 -3.89
CA GLY A 35 14.06 12.43 -3.43
C GLY A 35 14.24 11.08 -4.13
N ASN A 36 13.37 10.71 -5.07
CA ASN A 36 13.57 9.50 -5.85
C ASN A 36 14.61 9.73 -6.97
N GLU A 37 15.86 9.31 -6.70
CA GLU A 37 16.97 9.44 -7.65
C GLU A 37 16.80 8.56 -8.89
N THR A 38 16.23 7.36 -8.73
CA THR A 38 16.05 6.37 -9.80
C THR A 38 15.15 6.91 -10.90
N ILE A 39 14.03 7.53 -10.52
CA ILE A 39 13.11 8.19 -11.44
C ILE A 39 13.74 9.46 -12.03
N ALA A 40 14.45 10.25 -11.22
CA ALA A 40 15.08 11.49 -11.68
C ALA A 40 16.13 11.25 -12.77
N LYS A 41 16.98 10.23 -12.62
CA LYS A 41 18.00 9.81 -13.61
C LYS A 41 17.35 9.37 -14.93
N ASN A 42 16.21 8.68 -14.83
CA ASN A 42 15.49 8.15 -15.98
C ASN A 42 14.39 9.09 -16.50
N TRP A 43 14.38 10.38 -16.16
CA TRP A 43 13.32 11.29 -16.58
C TRP A 43 13.66 12.07 -17.86
N ASP A 44 12.92 11.85 -18.95
CA ASP A 44 13.08 12.65 -20.18
C ASP A 44 12.22 13.92 -20.12
N ARG A 45 12.85 15.10 -20.20
CA ARG A 45 12.18 16.41 -20.17
C ARG A 45 11.48 16.76 -21.49
N LYS A 46 11.69 15.98 -22.56
CA LYS A 46 11.05 16.14 -23.86
C LYS A 46 9.68 15.48 -23.91
N LEU A 47 9.51 14.38 -23.19
CA LEU A 47 8.26 13.60 -23.14
C LEU A 47 7.25 14.20 -22.15
N THR A 48 5.97 13.86 -22.36
CA THR A 48 4.91 14.20 -21.40
C THR A 48 5.01 13.32 -20.15
N MET A 49 4.37 13.74 -19.06
CA MET A 49 4.36 12.98 -17.81
C MET A 49 3.81 11.56 -18.00
N SER A 50 2.71 11.40 -18.74
CA SER A 50 2.10 10.10 -19.02
C SER A 50 2.98 9.21 -19.90
N GLN A 51 3.64 9.78 -20.90
CA GLN A 51 4.59 9.06 -21.76
C GLN A 51 5.81 8.57 -20.97
N ASN A 52 6.35 9.39 -20.08
CA ASN A 52 7.48 8.98 -19.22
C ASN A 52 7.09 7.84 -18.30
N TYR A 53 6.00 7.97 -17.55
CA TYR A 53 5.56 6.87 -16.66
C TYR A 53 5.32 5.58 -17.45
N LYS A 54 4.65 5.66 -18.61
CA LYS A 54 4.47 4.50 -19.50
C LYS A 54 5.80 3.88 -19.96
N ARG A 55 6.81 4.71 -20.28
CA ARG A 55 8.16 4.25 -20.65
C ARG A 55 8.89 3.58 -19.47
N LEU A 56 8.68 4.09 -18.26
CA LEU A 56 9.27 3.52 -17.04
C LEU A 56 8.54 2.26 -16.58
N GLY A 57 7.41 1.88 -17.20
CA GLY A 57 6.57 0.76 -16.74
C GLY A 57 5.69 1.11 -15.54
N LEU A 58 5.46 2.40 -15.30
CA LEU A 58 4.66 2.90 -14.19
C LEU A 58 3.32 3.45 -14.72
N SER A 59 2.26 3.33 -13.93
CA SER A 59 0.97 3.94 -14.24
C SER A 59 0.99 5.45 -13.95
N SER A 60 0.52 6.28 -14.88
CA SER A 60 0.41 7.73 -14.64
C SER A 60 -0.85 8.16 -13.87
N LYS A 61 -1.91 7.33 -13.93
CA LYS A 61 -3.18 7.47 -13.23
C LYS A 61 -3.67 6.07 -12.88
N LEU A 62 -4.30 5.92 -11.72
CA LEU A 62 -4.88 4.64 -11.26
C LEU A 62 -6.23 4.35 -11.94
N ASN A 63 -7.02 5.40 -12.19
CA ASN A 63 -8.32 5.26 -12.84
C ASN A 63 -8.17 5.26 -14.37
N ALA A 64 -9.17 4.68 -15.05
CA ALA A 64 -9.29 4.76 -16.50
C ALA A 64 -9.19 6.22 -16.97
N PRO A 65 -8.35 6.53 -17.97
CA PRO A 65 -8.22 7.88 -18.48
C PRO A 65 -9.52 8.31 -19.17
N THR A 66 -10.06 9.46 -18.80
CA THR A 66 -11.17 10.07 -19.52
C THR A 66 -10.69 10.60 -20.87
N GLY A 67 -11.38 10.22 -21.95
CA GLY A 67 -11.07 10.64 -23.31
C GLY A 67 -10.07 9.73 -24.04
N GLY A 68 -9.59 10.18 -25.19
CA GLY A 68 -8.66 9.41 -26.02
C GLY A 68 -7.24 9.40 -25.46
N THR A 69 -6.59 8.24 -25.46
CA THR A 69 -5.16 8.11 -25.19
C THR A 69 -4.35 8.15 -26.49
N GLU A 70 -3.13 8.67 -26.43
CA GLU A 70 -2.22 8.65 -27.57
C GLU A 70 -1.88 7.19 -27.96
N LYS A 71 -2.40 6.76 -29.12
CA LYS A 71 -2.01 5.49 -29.73
C LYS A 71 -0.73 5.72 -30.51
N LYS A 72 0.36 5.06 -30.12
CA LYS A 72 1.53 4.98 -30.99
C LYS A 72 1.15 4.09 -32.17
N ALA A 73 1.35 4.58 -33.39
CA ALA A 73 1.19 3.76 -34.58
C ALA A 73 2.29 2.69 -34.56
N ASN A 74 1.97 1.49 -34.07
CA ASN A 74 2.82 0.34 -34.31
C ASN A 74 2.76 0.05 -35.81
N THR A 75 3.83 0.41 -36.51
CA THR A 75 4.04 -0.03 -37.90
C THR A 75 4.39 -1.51 -37.84
N GLY A 76 3.39 -2.35 -38.04
CA GLY A 76 3.53 -3.80 -38.08
C GLY A 76 2.61 -4.49 -37.10
N THR A 77 1.78 -5.38 -37.66
CA THR A 77 0.95 -6.38 -36.98
C THR A 77 -0.47 -5.92 -36.61
N SER A 78 -1.33 -6.14 -37.59
CA SER A 78 -2.78 -6.34 -37.57
C SER A 78 -3.37 -6.92 -36.28
N ASN A 79 -4.50 -6.35 -35.85
CA ASN A 79 -5.66 -7.03 -35.24
C ASN A 79 -5.41 -8.17 -34.23
N ALA A 80 -4.43 -8.03 -33.34
CA ALA A 80 -4.45 -8.77 -32.09
C ALA A 80 -5.21 -7.92 -31.06
N ALA A 81 -6.26 -8.48 -30.47
CA ALA A 81 -7.04 -7.86 -29.40
C ALA A 81 -6.12 -7.07 -28.47
N SER A 82 -6.32 -5.76 -28.40
CA SER A 82 -5.61 -4.85 -27.50
C SER A 82 -5.68 -5.44 -26.10
N LYS A 83 -4.61 -6.11 -25.65
CA LYS A 83 -4.47 -6.62 -24.28
C LYS A 83 -4.74 -5.42 -23.39
N ARG A 84 -5.91 -5.41 -22.74
CA ARG A 84 -6.30 -4.30 -21.88
C ARG A 84 -5.19 -4.16 -20.85
N ASP A 85 -4.81 -2.92 -20.55
CA ASP A 85 -3.81 -2.64 -19.54
C ASP A 85 -4.24 -3.36 -18.25
N SER A 86 -3.45 -4.35 -17.81
CA SER A 86 -3.80 -5.21 -16.68
C SER A 86 -3.98 -4.43 -15.38
N LEU A 87 -3.47 -3.19 -15.36
CA LEU A 87 -3.57 -2.26 -14.23
C LEU A 87 -4.76 -1.30 -14.37
N ALA A 88 -5.48 -1.29 -15.48
CA ALA A 88 -6.66 -0.46 -15.65
C ALA A 88 -7.86 -1.13 -14.97
N ILE A 89 -8.27 -0.56 -13.84
CA ILE A 89 -9.56 -0.88 -13.22
C ILE A 89 -10.65 -0.49 -14.21
N ALA A 90 -11.27 -1.49 -14.84
CA ALA A 90 -12.45 -1.28 -15.66
C ALA A 90 -13.52 -0.63 -14.79
N GLY A 91 -14.02 0.52 -15.23
CA GLY A 91 -15.01 1.28 -14.48
C GLY A 91 -16.25 0.44 -14.18
N LEU A 92 -16.65 0.48 -12.92
CA LEU A 92 -17.87 -0.07 -12.32
C LEU A 92 -18.08 -1.58 -12.50
N ALA A 93 -17.93 -2.29 -11.39
CA ALA A 93 -18.59 -3.59 -11.19
C ALA A 93 -20.07 -3.48 -11.62
N PRO A 94 -20.62 -4.53 -12.25
CA PRO A 94 -22.01 -4.51 -12.71
C PRO A 94 -22.93 -4.14 -11.55
N ALA A 95 -23.86 -3.22 -11.78
CA ALA A 95 -24.80 -2.72 -10.77
C ALA A 95 -25.65 -3.84 -10.12
N ASN A 96 -25.71 -5.01 -10.76
CA ASN A 96 -26.29 -6.23 -10.22
C ASN A 96 -25.20 -7.32 -10.19
N PRO A 97 -24.49 -7.54 -9.07
CA PRO A 97 -23.75 -8.77 -8.90
C PRO A 97 -24.76 -9.92 -8.89
N LEU A 98 -24.61 -10.91 -9.77
CA LEU A 98 -25.29 -12.19 -9.65
C LEU A 98 -24.82 -12.80 -8.32
N THR A 99 -25.66 -12.74 -7.28
CA THR A 99 -25.37 -13.37 -6.00
C THR A 99 -25.58 -14.87 -6.15
N GLN A 100 -24.49 -15.65 -6.10
CA GLN A 100 -24.54 -17.11 -6.13
C GLN A 100 -24.50 -17.65 -4.70
N GLU A 101 -25.33 -18.65 -4.42
CA GLU A 101 -25.33 -19.37 -3.15
C GLU A 101 -24.24 -20.45 -3.19
N VAL A 102 -23.42 -20.53 -2.13
CA VAL A 102 -22.27 -21.44 -2.04
C VAL A 102 -22.29 -22.12 -0.69
N GLN A 103 -22.09 -23.45 -0.66
CA GLN A 103 -22.04 -24.20 0.58
C GLN A 103 -20.64 -24.11 1.19
N VAL A 104 -20.57 -23.84 2.50
CA VAL A 104 -19.30 -23.62 3.22
C VAL A 104 -19.20 -24.61 4.38
N GLU A 105 -18.24 -25.52 4.32
CA GLU A 105 -17.88 -26.39 5.44
C GLU A 105 -16.91 -25.68 6.37
N ARG A 106 -17.24 -25.69 7.68
CA ARG A 106 -16.43 -25.05 8.73
C ARG A 106 -16.00 -26.08 9.76
N ASP A 107 -14.77 -25.90 10.24
CA ASP A 107 -14.19 -26.68 11.34
C ASP A 107 -14.96 -26.38 12.65
N PRO A 108 -15.51 -27.40 13.35
CA PRO A 108 -16.39 -27.21 14.51
C PRO A 108 -15.72 -26.51 15.70
N GLU A 109 -14.41 -26.61 15.86
CA GLU A 109 -13.72 -26.04 17.03
C GLU A 109 -13.21 -24.61 16.79
N THR A 110 -12.73 -24.33 15.58
CA THR A 110 -12.05 -23.07 15.27
C THR A 110 -12.90 -22.09 14.45
N GLY A 111 -14.01 -22.58 13.86
CA GLY A 111 -14.85 -21.81 12.95
C GLY A 111 -14.15 -21.43 11.65
N ARG A 112 -12.95 -21.97 11.39
CA ARG A 112 -12.20 -21.75 10.16
C ARG A 112 -12.91 -22.45 9.00
N ILE A 113 -12.98 -21.77 7.87
CA ILE A 113 -13.55 -22.31 6.63
C ILE A 113 -12.56 -23.36 6.10
N VAL A 114 -13.03 -24.61 5.98
CA VAL A 114 -12.22 -25.74 5.48
C VAL A 114 -12.44 -25.92 3.99
N ARG A 115 -13.70 -25.85 3.54
CA ARG A 115 -14.07 -26.07 2.13
C ARG A 115 -15.22 -25.16 1.70
N ILE A 116 -15.15 -24.72 0.44
CA ILE A 116 -16.19 -23.95 -0.24
C ILE A 116 -16.60 -24.81 -1.43
N ILE A 117 -17.84 -25.29 -1.44
CA ILE A 117 -18.39 -26.18 -2.48
C ILE A 117 -19.26 -25.33 -3.40
N ARG A 118 -18.84 -25.17 -4.65
CA ARG A 118 -19.64 -24.50 -5.69
C ARG A 118 -20.35 -25.58 -6.53
N PRO A 119 -21.61 -25.37 -6.92
CA PRO A 119 -22.36 -26.35 -7.70
C PRO A 119 -21.80 -26.58 -9.11
N GLU A 120 -20.92 -25.71 -9.60
CA GLU A 120 -20.27 -25.84 -10.91
C GLU A 120 -19.03 -26.76 -10.88
N ASP A 121 -18.43 -27.00 -9.70
CA ASP A 121 -17.22 -27.82 -9.57
C ASP A 121 -17.52 -29.34 -9.57
N GLU A 122 -18.79 -29.75 -9.57
CA GLU A 122 -19.20 -31.17 -9.66
C GLU A 122 -19.43 -31.67 -11.09
N GLU A 123 -19.46 -30.77 -12.09
CA GLU A 123 -19.72 -31.11 -13.51
C GLU A 123 -18.49 -30.92 -14.43
N GLU A 124 -17.28 -30.84 -13.89
CA GLU A 124 -16.05 -30.70 -14.70
C GLU A 124 -15.28 -32.01 -14.81
N GLU A 125 -15.83 -32.99 -15.56
CA GLU A 125 -15.09 -33.82 -16.54
C GLU A 125 -16.04 -34.34 -17.63
N ASP A 126 -16.95 -33.51 -18.14
CA ASP A 126 -17.77 -33.86 -19.30
C ASP A 126 -16.95 -33.69 -20.59
N ASN A 127 -16.19 -34.72 -20.97
CA ASN A 127 -15.72 -34.94 -22.35
C ASN A 127 -16.62 -35.96 -23.07
N PRO A 128 -17.90 -35.63 -23.38
CA PRO A 128 -18.88 -36.58 -23.93
C PRO A 128 -18.51 -37.09 -25.33
N LEU A 129 -17.50 -36.51 -25.99
CA LEU A 129 -17.02 -36.89 -27.32
C LEU A 129 -15.63 -37.53 -27.34
N ASN A 130 -14.99 -37.72 -26.17
CA ASN A 130 -13.63 -38.24 -26.04
C ASN A 130 -12.62 -37.55 -26.99
N ASP A 131 -12.67 -36.21 -27.06
CA ASP A 131 -11.77 -35.42 -27.91
C ASP A 131 -10.35 -35.39 -27.28
N PRO A 132 -9.30 -35.86 -27.98
CA PRO A 132 -7.92 -35.87 -27.49
C PRO A 132 -7.31 -34.47 -27.30
N LEU A 133 -8.01 -33.39 -27.70
CA LEU A 133 -7.58 -32.02 -27.45
C LEU A 133 -7.93 -31.49 -26.06
N ASN A 134 -8.86 -32.11 -25.32
CA ASN A 134 -9.28 -31.63 -24.00
C ASN A 134 -8.14 -31.78 -22.97
N ASP A 135 -7.42 -32.91 -23.01
CA ASP A 135 -6.24 -33.20 -22.17
C ASP A 135 -5.06 -32.21 -22.38
N ILE A 136 -5.09 -31.42 -23.46
CA ILE A 136 -4.05 -30.44 -23.81
C ILE A 136 -4.41 -29.03 -23.31
N MET A 137 -5.70 -28.75 -23.09
CA MET A 137 -6.16 -27.47 -22.54
C MET A 137 -6.06 -27.36 -21.03
N ASP A 138 -5.79 -28.47 -20.32
CA ASP A 138 -5.30 -28.50 -18.93
C ASP A 138 -3.85 -28.02 -18.82
N TYR A 139 -3.52 -26.95 -19.54
CA TYR A 139 -2.33 -26.16 -19.28
C TYR A 139 -2.54 -25.47 -17.94
N GLU A 140 -2.17 -26.20 -16.88
CA GLU A 140 -1.74 -25.75 -15.56
C GLU A 140 -1.54 -24.24 -15.60
N THR A 141 -2.58 -23.48 -15.21
CA THR A 141 -2.51 -22.01 -15.29
C THR A 141 -1.28 -21.62 -14.49
N PRO A 142 -0.19 -21.20 -15.16
CA PRO A 142 1.07 -21.06 -14.47
C PRO A 142 0.82 -20.02 -13.39
N PRO A 143 1.18 -20.29 -12.12
CA PRO A 143 0.86 -19.42 -11.00
C PRO A 143 1.25 -18.02 -11.39
N ASP A 144 0.23 -17.14 -11.46
CA ASP A 144 0.26 -15.78 -12.00
C ASP A 144 1.69 -15.33 -12.17
N SER A 145 2.17 -15.39 -13.42
CA SER A 145 3.54 -15.07 -13.76
C SER A 145 3.89 -13.78 -13.05
N THR A 146 4.69 -13.88 -11.98
CA THR A 146 5.33 -12.75 -11.32
C THR A 146 6.10 -12.08 -12.43
N SER A 147 5.46 -11.10 -13.06
CA SER A 147 5.89 -10.61 -14.36
C SER A 147 7.28 -10.06 -14.13
N LYS A 148 8.30 -10.75 -14.65
CA LYS A 148 9.67 -10.25 -14.61
C LYS A 148 9.58 -8.78 -14.97
N PRO A 149 10.14 -7.86 -14.15
CA PRO A 149 9.95 -6.44 -14.36
C PRO A 149 10.46 -6.15 -15.77
N GLY A 150 9.53 -5.92 -16.69
CA GLY A 150 9.87 -5.70 -18.10
C GLY A 150 10.73 -4.46 -18.30
N ASN A 151 10.93 -3.68 -17.22
CA ASN A 151 11.76 -2.50 -17.15
C ASN A 151 12.71 -2.58 -15.94
N ASP A 152 14.01 -2.45 -16.20
CA ASP A 152 15.10 -2.38 -15.19
C ASP A 152 14.81 -1.35 -14.08
N VAL A 153 14.18 -0.22 -14.42
CA VAL A 153 13.81 0.83 -13.45
C VAL A 153 12.82 0.33 -12.41
N VAL A 154 11.85 -0.51 -12.79
CA VAL A 154 10.86 -1.05 -11.85
C VAL A 154 11.54 -2.02 -10.89
N ALA A 155 12.42 -2.89 -11.39
CA ALA A 155 13.21 -3.81 -10.57
C ALA A 155 14.04 -3.06 -9.51
N GLN A 156 14.65 -1.93 -9.88
CA GLN A 156 15.42 -1.10 -8.97
C GLN A 156 14.54 -0.45 -7.89
N LEU A 157 13.33 -0.01 -8.24
CA LEU A 157 12.39 0.56 -7.29
C LEU A 157 11.83 -0.49 -6.32
N GLU A 158 11.52 -1.69 -6.80
CA GLU A 158 11.12 -2.82 -5.97
C GLU A 158 12.22 -3.21 -4.98
N ALA A 159 13.47 -3.28 -5.44
CA ALA A 159 14.61 -3.54 -4.57
C ALA A 159 14.85 -2.44 -3.53
N GLN A 160 14.58 -1.18 -3.86
CA GLN A 160 14.63 -0.07 -2.90
C GLN A 160 13.51 -0.19 -1.86
N ALA A 161 12.28 -0.50 -2.29
CA ALA A 161 11.14 -0.69 -1.39
C ALA A 161 11.37 -1.87 -0.43
N ALA A 162 11.89 -3.00 -0.91
CA ALA A 162 12.23 -4.15 -0.08
C ALA A 162 13.26 -3.80 1.01
N LYS A 163 14.30 -3.03 0.65
CA LYS A 163 15.29 -2.53 1.62
C LYS A 163 14.66 -1.60 2.66
N GLU A 164 13.77 -0.70 2.24
CA GLU A 164 13.06 0.17 3.16
C GLU A 164 12.17 -0.62 4.12
N GLU A 165 11.42 -1.61 3.62
CA GLU A 165 10.63 -2.52 4.46
C GLU A 165 11.49 -3.26 5.49
N GLU A 166 12.64 -3.79 5.08
CA GLU A 166 13.58 -4.41 6.02
C GLU A 166 14.05 -3.43 7.11
N LEU A 167 14.32 -2.17 6.74
CA LEU A 167 14.72 -1.13 7.69
C LEU A 167 13.58 -0.77 8.65
N LEU A 168 12.34 -0.70 8.14
CA LEU A 168 11.16 -0.48 8.97
C LEU A 168 10.90 -1.67 9.90
N ALA A 169 11.09 -2.91 9.43
CA ALA A 169 10.97 -4.11 10.23
C ALA A 169 12.03 -4.17 11.35
N LYS A 170 13.25 -3.69 11.07
CA LYS A 170 14.33 -3.54 12.05
C LYS A 170 14.09 -2.41 13.06
N LYS A 171 13.02 -1.62 12.91
CA LYS A 171 12.72 -0.52 13.84
C LYS A 171 12.39 -1.07 15.22
N ARG A 172 13.15 -0.59 16.23
CA ARG A 172 12.99 -1.02 17.62
C ARG A 172 11.55 -0.81 18.11
N PRO A 173 10.92 -1.81 18.76
CA PRO A 173 9.60 -1.64 19.33
C PRO A 173 9.62 -0.61 20.47
N ARG A 174 8.48 0.04 20.72
CA ARG A 174 8.33 1.01 21.81
C ARG A 174 8.57 0.33 23.16
N GLN A 175 9.58 0.80 23.89
CA GLN A 175 9.92 0.33 25.23
C GLN A 175 9.18 1.14 26.31
N GLN A 176 9.10 0.58 27.52
CA GLN A 176 8.69 1.34 28.70
C GLN A 176 9.82 2.24 29.18
N SER A 177 9.47 3.28 29.93
CA SER A 177 10.48 4.09 30.60
C SER A 177 10.96 3.39 31.89
N GLN A 178 12.21 3.65 32.30
CA GLN A 178 12.79 3.04 33.51
C GLN A 178 11.91 3.24 34.76
N ARG A 179 11.34 4.43 34.93
CA ARG A 179 10.46 4.74 36.07
C ARG A 179 9.15 3.96 36.04
N GLU A 180 8.61 3.69 34.84
CA GLU A 180 7.43 2.84 34.70
C GLU A 180 7.76 1.38 35.03
N GLU A 181 8.93 0.90 34.64
CA GLU A 181 9.39 -0.45 34.97
C GLU A 181 9.55 -0.63 36.48
N GLU A 182 10.18 0.31 37.19
CA GLU A 182 10.26 0.30 38.65
C GLU A 182 8.88 0.40 39.34
N TRP A 183 7.96 1.14 38.73
CA TRP A 183 6.62 1.28 39.28
C TRP A 183 5.83 -0.03 39.17
N ILE A 184 5.94 -0.70 38.02
CA ILE A 184 5.33 -2.00 37.78
C ILE A 184 6.01 -3.07 38.66
N SER A 185 7.34 -3.05 38.80
CA SER A 185 8.04 -4.01 39.65
C SER A 185 7.53 -3.95 41.09
N ARG A 186 7.38 -2.75 41.66
CA ARG A 186 6.79 -2.56 43.01
C ARG A 186 5.35 -3.04 43.12
N LEU A 187 4.55 -2.89 42.06
CA LEU A 187 3.17 -3.40 42.02
C LEU A 187 3.12 -4.93 41.99
N VAL A 188 3.98 -5.56 41.17
CA VAL A 188 4.10 -7.02 41.06
C VAL A 188 4.65 -7.62 42.34
N GLU A 189 5.68 -7.02 42.95
CA GLU A 189 6.23 -7.46 44.24
C GLU A 189 5.17 -7.47 45.36
N LYS A 190 4.23 -6.52 45.34
CA LYS A 190 3.21 -6.39 46.39
C LYS A 190 1.93 -7.20 46.14
N HIS A 191 1.45 -7.23 44.90
CA HIS A 191 0.14 -7.81 44.54
C HIS A 191 0.24 -9.03 43.64
N GLY A 192 1.43 -9.46 43.25
CA GLY A 192 1.65 -10.59 42.35
C GLY A 192 1.03 -10.33 40.98
N ASP A 193 0.09 -11.20 40.57
CA ASP A 193 -0.61 -11.11 39.28
C ASP A 193 -2.03 -10.51 39.37
N ASP A 194 -2.47 -10.10 40.57
CA ASP A 194 -3.82 -9.58 40.79
C ASP A 194 -3.97 -8.11 40.36
N ILE A 195 -4.32 -7.91 39.09
CA ILE A 195 -4.52 -6.56 38.48
C ILE A 195 -5.56 -5.74 39.26
N LYS A 196 -6.66 -6.36 39.72
CA LYS A 196 -7.72 -5.66 40.47
C LYS A 196 -7.20 -5.10 41.80
N SER A 197 -6.29 -5.81 42.46
CA SER A 197 -5.67 -5.39 43.71
C SER A 197 -4.67 -4.25 43.46
N MET A 198 -3.91 -4.31 42.37
CA MET A 198 -3.00 -3.22 41.95
C MET A 198 -3.74 -1.91 41.66
N VAL A 199 -4.89 -1.99 41.00
CA VAL A 199 -5.70 -0.81 40.64
C VAL A 199 -6.24 -0.13 41.90
N ARG A 200 -6.64 -0.92 42.89
CA ARG A 200 -7.18 -0.44 44.17
C ARG A 200 -6.10 0.08 45.13
N ASP A 201 -4.82 -0.14 44.84
CA ASP A 201 -3.72 0.33 45.69
C ASP A 201 -3.51 1.84 45.57
N ARG A 202 -4.07 2.61 46.50
CA ARG A 202 -3.96 4.08 46.51
C ARG A 202 -2.54 4.60 46.74
N LYS A 203 -1.63 3.80 47.31
CA LYS A 203 -0.25 4.22 47.60
C LYS A 203 0.64 4.01 46.39
N LEU A 204 0.58 2.82 45.80
CA LEU A 204 1.38 2.50 44.63
C LEU A 204 0.76 3.02 43.34
N ASN A 205 -0.57 3.13 43.22
CA ASN A 205 -1.26 3.71 42.07
C ASN A 205 -1.86 5.10 42.39
N PRO A 206 -1.03 6.14 42.63
CA PRO A 206 -1.52 7.46 43.01
C PRO A 206 -2.28 8.15 41.88
N MET A 207 -1.95 7.82 40.63
CA MET A 207 -2.59 8.38 39.44
C MET A 207 -3.89 7.65 39.06
N GLN A 208 -4.32 6.67 39.85
CA GLN A 208 -5.56 5.91 39.62
C GLN A 208 -5.65 5.32 38.21
N GLN A 209 -4.54 4.73 37.75
CA GLN A 209 -4.47 4.06 36.46
C GLN A 209 -5.50 2.93 36.38
N THR A 210 -6.12 2.78 35.21
CA THR A 210 -7.19 1.81 34.97
C THR A 210 -6.64 0.39 34.84
N GLU A 211 -7.51 -0.61 35.01
CA GLU A 211 -7.13 -2.04 34.93
C GLU A 211 -6.48 -2.37 33.57
N GLY A 212 -7.04 -1.84 32.48
CA GLY A 212 -6.50 -2.06 31.13
C GLY A 212 -5.19 -1.35 30.84
N ASP A 213 -4.89 -0.24 31.53
CA ASP A 213 -3.59 0.43 31.39
C ASP A 213 -2.49 -0.34 32.13
N ILE A 214 -2.76 -0.72 33.38
CA ILE A 214 -1.87 -1.56 34.19
C ILE A 214 -1.62 -2.91 33.49
N GLY A 215 -2.66 -3.56 32.97
CA GLY A 215 -2.54 -4.83 32.24
C GLY A 215 -1.67 -4.73 30.97
N ARG A 216 -1.82 -3.66 30.18
CA ARG A 216 -0.96 -3.42 29.00
C ARG A 216 0.49 -3.19 29.39
N ARG A 217 0.74 -2.47 30.48
CA ARG A 217 2.07 -2.20 31.00
C ARG A 217 2.72 -3.46 31.59
N LEU A 218 1.99 -4.25 32.36
CA LEU A 218 2.43 -5.56 32.87
C LEU A 218 2.82 -6.50 31.72
N LYS A 219 2.00 -6.59 30.67
CA LYS A 219 2.30 -7.43 29.51
C LYS A 219 3.64 -7.06 28.85
N LYS A 220 3.92 -5.76 28.74
CA LYS A 220 5.20 -5.26 28.20
C LYS A 220 6.38 -5.54 29.14
N TRP A 221 6.17 -5.32 30.43
CA TRP A 221 7.19 -5.55 31.47
C TRP A 221 7.56 -7.04 31.56
N LYS A 222 6.57 -7.94 31.55
CA LYS A 222 6.78 -9.40 31.50
C LYS A 222 7.52 -9.82 30.22
N ALA A 223 7.18 -9.22 29.07
CA ALA A 223 7.86 -9.50 27.82
C ALA A 223 9.33 -9.02 27.80
N SER A 224 9.67 -7.95 28.51
CA SER A 224 11.06 -7.45 28.59
C SER A 224 11.90 -8.17 29.65
N HIS A 225 11.30 -8.63 30.75
CA HIS A 225 11.99 -9.27 31.86
C HIS A 225 12.01 -10.81 31.77
N GLY A 226 11.45 -11.38 30.70
CA GLY A 226 11.26 -12.83 30.55
C GLY A 226 10.18 -13.33 31.51
N GLU A 227 9.47 -14.40 31.14
CA GLU A 227 8.50 -15.04 32.03
C GLU A 227 9.19 -15.50 33.32
N VAL A 228 9.15 -14.67 34.36
CA VAL A 228 9.28 -15.11 35.74
C VAL A 228 7.94 -15.70 36.12
N THR A 229 7.63 -16.87 35.58
CA THR A 229 6.52 -17.71 36.03
C THR A 229 7.13 -18.91 36.74
N SER A 230 7.04 -18.90 38.08
CA SER A 230 6.97 -20.12 38.90
C SER A 230 5.52 -20.33 39.30
#